data_AF-A0A5J4DYX5-F1
#
_entry.id   AF-A0A5J4DYX5-F1
#
_cell.length_a   1.000
_cell.length_b   1.000
_cell.length_c   1.000
_cell.angle_alpha   90.00
_cell.angle_beta   90.00
_cell.angle_gamma   90.00
#
_symmetry.space_group_name_H-M   'P 1'
#
loop_
_entity.id
_entity.type
_entity.pdbx_description
1 polymer ?
#
loop_
_entity_poly.entity_id
_entity_poly.type
_entity_poly.pdbx_seq_one_letter_code
_entity_poly.pdbx_strand_id
1 'polypeptide(L)'
;MAKVWFVYEGPTLRRGGPSYELSVADCERQLGLSRENFLKSLEKGPEFDDPSGLGTLGGFKRVVIEIEENEAKSSGWKPGFYFSEMSPDEVIDMLGQPNDPLQSG
;
A
#
# COMPACT_ATOMS: atom_id res chain seq x y z
N MET A 1 6.01 -10.16 -5.73
CA MET A 1 6.72 -9.20 -4.85
C MET A 1 5.66 -8.38 -4.10
N ALA A 2 6.06 -7.50 -3.18
CA ALA A 2 5.14 -6.55 -2.56
C ALA A 2 5.26 -5.17 -3.24
N LYS A 3 4.13 -4.60 -3.64
CA LYS A 3 4.06 -3.30 -4.31
C LYS A 3 3.54 -2.26 -3.34
N VAL A 4 4.30 -1.19 -3.16
CA VAL A 4 3.93 -0.07 -2.29
C VAL A 4 3.27 1.00 -3.13
N TRP A 5 2.07 1.37 -2.74
CA TRP A 5 1.21 2.34 -3.38
C TRP A 5 0.94 3.49 -2.43
N PHE A 6 1.24 4.70 -2.85
CA PHE A 6 0.89 5.90 -2.10
C PHE A 6 -0.48 6.39 -2.54
N VAL A 7 -1.41 6.45 -1.58
CA VAL A 7 -2.80 6.83 -1.81
C VAL A 7 -3.03 8.20 -1.18
N TYR A 8 -3.29 9.18 -2.04
CA TYR A 8 -3.91 10.45 -1.68
C TYR A 8 -5.41 10.17 -1.60
N GLU A 9 -6.14 10.58 -0.54
CA GLU A 9 -7.62 10.46 -0.62
C GLU A 9 -8.16 11.21 -1.86
N GLY A 10 -9.29 10.69 -2.32
CA GLY A 10 -9.67 10.74 -3.71
C GLY A 10 -9.97 9.31 -4.14
N PRO A 11 -11.08 9.08 -4.86
CA PRO A 11 -11.58 7.74 -5.19
C PRO A 11 -10.73 7.01 -6.23
N THR A 12 -9.56 7.55 -6.59
CA THR A 12 -8.74 7.05 -7.69
C THR A 12 -7.32 6.83 -7.20
N LEU A 13 -6.92 5.57 -7.13
CA LEU A 13 -5.52 5.20 -7.36
C LEU A 13 -5.12 5.90 -8.65
N ARG A 14 -4.34 6.99 -8.57
CA ARG A 14 -3.88 7.68 -9.77
C ARG A 14 -3.18 6.66 -10.67
N ARG A 15 -3.40 6.81 -11.98
CA ARG A 15 -2.68 6.09 -13.05
C ARG A 15 -1.17 6.31 -12.86
N GLY A 16 -0.52 5.44 -12.12
CA GLY A 16 0.91 5.42 -11.85
C GLY A 16 1.33 4.00 -11.54
N GLY A 17 2.62 3.69 -11.71
CA GLY A 17 3.17 2.41 -11.25
C GLY A 17 3.24 2.36 -9.72
N PRO A 18 3.59 1.21 -9.14
CA PRO A 18 3.91 1.13 -7.72
C PRO A 18 5.07 2.08 -7.38
N SER A 19 4.94 2.84 -6.30
CA SER A 19 5.98 3.76 -5.81
C SER A 19 7.26 3.00 -5.44
N TYR A 20 7.10 1.80 -4.88
CA TYR A 20 8.20 0.89 -4.56
C TYR A 20 7.80 -0.56 -4.80
N GLU A 21 8.79 -1.39 -5.10
CA GLU A 21 8.63 -2.84 -5.21
C GLU A 21 9.64 -3.48 -4.26
N LEU A 22 9.14 -4.01 -3.15
CA LEU A 22 9.93 -4.54 -2.04
C LEU A 22 9.48 -5.98 -1.75
N SER A 23 10.22 -6.69 -0.91
CA SER A 23 9.73 -7.95 -0.32
C SER A 23 8.82 -7.66 0.88
N VAL A 24 7.91 -8.58 1.19
CA VAL A 24 7.03 -8.43 2.36
C VAL A 24 7.81 -8.30 3.66
N ALA A 25 8.95 -8.96 3.77
CA ALA A 25 9.86 -8.82 4.91
C ALA A 25 10.38 -7.38 5.08
N ASP A 26 10.66 -6.67 3.97
CA ASP A 26 11.03 -5.26 4.01
C ASP A 26 9.84 -4.39 4.36
N CYS A 27 8.64 -4.69 3.85
CA CYS A 27 7.43 -3.99 4.27
C CYS A 27 7.16 -4.16 5.77
N GLU A 28 7.36 -5.36 6.33
CA GLU A 28 7.20 -5.63 7.77
C GLU A 28 8.24 -4.84 8.58
N ARG A 29 9.51 -4.88 8.18
CA ARG A 29 10.61 -4.26 8.92
C ARG A 29 10.67 -2.74 8.78
N GLN A 30 10.41 -2.21 7.58
CA GLN A 30 10.61 -0.80 7.25
C GLN A 30 9.30 -0.02 7.31
N LEU A 31 8.18 -0.61 6.87
CA LEU A 31 6.87 0.05 6.81
C LEU A 31 5.97 -0.30 8.00
N GLY A 32 6.46 -1.10 8.95
CA GLY A 32 5.68 -1.60 10.08
C GLY A 32 4.48 -2.43 9.64
N LEU A 33 4.56 -3.08 8.47
CA LEU A 33 3.43 -3.84 7.94
C LEU A 33 3.02 -4.94 8.91
N SER A 34 1.77 -4.89 9.37
CA SER A 34 1.20 -5.87 10.29
C SER A 34 0.05 -6.62 9.65
N ARG A 35 -0.12 -7.89 10.05
CA ARG A 35 -1.20 -8.76 9.54
C ARG A 35 -2.60 -8.24 9.88
N GLU A 36 -2.69 -7.43 10.93
CA GLU A 36 -3.91 -6.74 11.37
C GLU A 36 -4.33 -5.64 10.40
N ASN A 37 -3.39 -5.11 9.61
CA ASN A 37 -3.66 -4.04 8.65
C ASN A 37 -4.17 -4.57 7.30
N PHE A 38 -4.64 -5.82 7.26
CA PHE A 38 -5.21 -6.44 6.07
C PHE A 38 -6.52 -5.73 5.68
N LEU A 39 -6.55 -5.16 4.48
CA LEU A 39 -7.74 -4.51 3.93
C LEU A 39 -8.63 -5.52 3.20
N LYS A 40 -8.08 -6.18 2.17
CA LYS A 40 -8.84 -7.11 1.32
C LYS A 40 -7.94 -8.08 0.57
N SER A 41 -8.47 -9.24 0.18
CA SER A 41 -7.74 -10.22 -0.63
C SER A 41 -7.69 -9.81 -2.10
N LEU A 42 -6.68 -10.32 -2.83
CA LEU A 42 -6.56 -10.15 -4.28
C LEU A 42 -7.61 -10.94 -5.09
N GLU A 43 -8.33 -11.87 -4.45
CA GLU A 43 -9.32 -12.75 -5.10
C GLU A 43 -10.54 -12.01 -5.65
N LYS A 44 -10.85 -10.83 -5.10
CA LYS A 44 -11.71 -9.84 -5.75
C LYS A 44 -10.81 -8.72 -6.24
N GLY A 45 -10.73 -8.56 -7.56
CA GLY A 45 -9.98 -7.47 -8.19
C GLY A 45 -10.35 -6.10 -7.58
N PRO A 46 -9.51 -5.08 -7.76
CA PRO A 46 -9.65 -3.82 -7.04
C PRO A 46 -10.84 -2.98 -7.55
N GLU A 47 -12.06 -3.40 -7.30
CA GLU A 47 -13.18 -2.49 -7.15
C GLU A 47 -12.97 -1.78 -5.81
N PHE A 48 -12.44 -0.56 -5.86
CA PHE A 48 -12.57 0.40 -4.77
C PHE A 48 -13.97 1.01 -4.83
N ASP A 49 -14.99 0.15 -4.89
CA ASP A 49 -16.39 0.50 -5.01
C ASP A 49 -17.01 0.22 -3.63
N ASP A 50 -16.82 1.17 -2.70
CA ASP A 50 -17.92 1.82 -1.96
C ASP A 50 -17.36 2.81 -0.90
N PRO A 51 -17.81 4.08 -0.88
CA PRO A 51 -17.38 5.12 0.06
C PRO A 51 -18.00 5.03 1.47
N SER A 52 -18.71 3.96 1.84
CA SER A 52 -19.55 3.96 3.05
C SER A 52 -18.93 3.31 4.31
N GLY A 53 -17.70 2.81 4.27
CA GLY A 53 -17.07 2.11 5.42
C GLY A 53 -15.91 2.85 6.10
N LEU A 54 -15.31 3.84 5.44
CA LEU A 54 -14.25 4.68 6.01
C LEU A 54 -14.84 6.07 6.21
N GLY A 55 -15.42 6.27 7.39
CA GLY A 55 -15.98 7.56 7.79
C GLY A 55 -15.01 8.69 7.46
N THR A 56 -15.56 9.70 6.78
CA THR A 56 -15.12 11.09 6.74
C THR A 56 -14.02 11.42 7.76
N LEU A 57 -12.77 11.29 7.33
CA LEU A 57 -11.61 11.88 7.99
C LEU A 57 -10.83 12.58 6.88
N GLY A 58 -11.08 13.88 6.73
CA GLY A 58 -10.25 14.73 5.88
C GLY A 58 -8.80 14.69 6.35
N GLY A 59 -7.88 14.45 5.42
CA GLY A 59 -6.44 14.33 5.61
C GLY A 59 -5.78 13.24 4.75
N PHE A 60 -5.52 13.54 3.48
CA PHE A 60 -4.88 12.71 2.46
C PHE A 60 -3.44 12.26 2.83
N LYS A 61 -3.18 11.10 3.49
CA LYS A 61 -1.80 10.53 3.67
C LYS A 61 -1.74 9.01 4.03
N ARG A 62 -2.06 8.05 3.15
CA ARG A 62 -1.92 6.61 3.50
C ARG A 62 -1.07 5.81 2.50
N VAL A 63 -0.33 4.85 3.03
CA VAL A 63 0.49 3.91 2.26
C VAL A 63 -0.22 2.56 2.21
N VAL A 64 -0.39 2.01 1.01
CA VAL A 64 -1.02 0.71 0.76
C VAL A 64 0.04 -0.23 0.20
N ILE A 65 0.06 -1.46 0.70
CA ILE A 65 0.99 -2.50 0.26
C ILE A 65 0.16 -3.62 -0.36
N GLU A 66 0.36 -3.86 -1.64
CA GLU A 66 -0.20 -4.99 -2.36
C GLU A 66 0.79 -6.16 -2.29
N ILE A 67 0.36 -7.27 -1.70
CA ILE A 67 1.13 -8.51 -1.69
C ILE A 67 0.53 -9.46 -2.71
N GLU A 68 1.30 -9.78 -3.74
CA GLU A 68 0.92 -10.76 -4.77
C GLU A 68 0.86 -12.19 -4.21
N GLU A 69 0.02 -13.05 -4.79
CA GLU A 69 -0.10 -14.47 -4.42
C GLU A 69 1.22 -15.22 -4.32
N ASN A 70 2.12 -14.99 -5.27
CA ASN A 70 3.42 -15.65 -5.27
C ASN A 70 4.25 -15.28 -4.04
N GLU A 71 4.27 -14.00 -3.68
CA GLU A 71 5.03 -13.49 -2.55
C GLU A 71 4.36 -13.84 -1.22
N ALA A 72 3.04 -13.74 -1.17
CA ALA A 72 2.22 -14.15 -0.04
C ALA A 72 2.47 -15.62 0.31
N LYS A 73 2.40 -16.53 -0.68
CA LYS A 73 2.70 -17.95 -0.47
C LYS A 73 4.13 -18.18 -0.02
N SER A 74 5.10 -17.46 -0.60
CA SER A 74 6.51 -17.65 -0.25
C SER A 74 6.87 -17.12 1.14
N SER A 75 6.20 -16.05 1.59
CA SER A 75 6.45 -15.39 2.88
C SER A 75 5.48 -15.84 3.98
N GLY A 76 4.48 -16.67 3.66
CA GLY A 76 3.40 -17.07 4.58
C GLY A 76 2.41 -15.94 4.91
N TRP A 77 2.32 -14.93 4.05
CA TRP A 77 1.37 -13.83 4.14
C TRP A 77 0.09 -14.13 3.37
N LYS A 78 -0.98 -13.35 3.60
CA LYS A 78 -2.19 -13.47 2.77
C LYS A 78 -2.04 -12.57 1.55
N PRO A 79 -2.39 -13.04 0.35
CA PRO A 79 -2.39 -12.21 -0.84
C PRO A 79 -3.51 -11.19 -0.76
N GLY A 80 -3.17 -9.92 -0.96
CA GLY A 80 -4.12 -8.86 -0.71
C GLY A 80 -3.50 -7.48 -0.58
N PHE A 81 -4.37 -6.53 -0.28
CA PHE A 81 -4.01 -5.16 0.02
C PHE A 81 -3.96 -4.99 1.53
N TYR A 82 -2.92 -4.31 1.99
CA TYR A 82 -2.69 -3.96 3.37
C TYR A 82 -2.47 -2.45 3.46
N PHE A 83 -2.80 -1.83 4.59
CA PHE A 83 -2.36 -0.46 4.85
C PHE A 83 -1.13 -0.46 5.77
N SER A 84 -0.29 0.55 5.62
CA SER A 84 0.74 0.88 6.60
C SER A 84 0.29 2.10 7.38
N GLU A 85 0.62 2.12 8.68
CA GLU A 85 0.40 3.28 9.55
C GLU A 85 1.42 4.40 9.28
N MET A 86 2.45 4.13 8.48
CA MET A 86 3.41 5.13 8.06
C MET A 86 2.81 6.09 7.03
N SER A 87 3.26 7.34 7.10
CA SER A 87 2.98 8.34 6.07
C SER A 87 3.93 8.17 4.88
N PRO A 88 3.53 8.54 3.66
CA PRO A 88 4.41 8.45 2.49
C PRO A 88 5.74 9.21 2.67
N ASP A 89 5.74 10.32 3.42
CA ASP A 89 6.95 11.07 3.78
C ASP A 89 7.95 10.22 4.58
N GLU A 90 7.48 9.51 5.62
CA GLU A 90 8.30 8.60 6.43
C GLU A 90 8.85 7.45 5.57
N VAL A 91 8.02 6.96 4.65
CA VAL A 91 8.43 5.90 3.72
C VAL A 91 9.48 6.39 2.74
N ILE A 92 9.37 7.63 2.24
CA ILE A 92 10.38 8.26 1.39
C ILE A 92 11.67 8.53 2.16
N ASP A 93 11.58 8.95 3.42
CA ASP A 93 12.76 9.15 4.27
C ASP A 93 13.49 7.81 4.54
N MET A 94 12.72 6.74 4.77
CA MET A 94 13.25 5.39 5.02
C MET A 94 13.78 4.68 3.77
N LEU A 95 13.01 4.68 2.67
CA LEU A 95 13.33 3.95 1.43
C LEU A 95 14.08 4.80 0.41
N GLY A 96 14.09 6.12 0.55
CA GLY A 96 14.61 7.05 -0.43
C GLY A 96 13.58 7.45 -1.48
N GLN A 97 14.05 7.76 -2.69
CA GLN A 97 13.21 8.34 -3.74
C GLN A 97 12.31 7.27 -4.41
N PRO A 98 11.00 7.51 -4.59
CA PRO A 98 10.10 6.54 -5.21
C PRO A 98 10.43 6.34 -6.69
N ASN A 99 10.12 5.15 -7.20
CA ASN A 99 10.27 4.81 -8.61
C ASN A 99 9.40 5.68 -9.53
N ASP A 100 8.30 6.22 -9.01
CA ASP A 100 7.43 7.15 -9.72
C ASP A 100 7.63 8.59 -9.19
N PRO A 101 8.32 9.48 -9.95
CA PRO A 101 8.65 10.83 -9.50
C PRO A 101 7.46 11.81 -9.55
N LEU A 102 6.27 11.42 -10.02
CA LEU A 102 5.10 12.30 -10.13
C LEU A 102 4.39 12.56 -8.78
N GLN A 103 4.96 12.07 -7.68
CA GLN A 103 4.40 12.20 -6.34
C GLN A 103 4.93 13.41 -5.54
N SER A 104 5.93 14.13 -6.08
CA SER A 104 6.40 15.41 -5.57
C SER A 104 5.76 16.56 -6.37
N GLY A 105 4.51 16.88 -6.11
CA GLY A 105 3.78 17.98 -6.75
C GLY A 105 2.80 18.65 -5.82
#